data_AF-J9FGC1-F1
#
_entry.id   AF-J9FGC1-F1
#
_cell.length_a   1.000
_cell.length_b   1.000
_cell.length_c   1.000
_cell.angle_alpha   90.00
_cell.angle_beta   90.00
_cell.angle_gamma   90.00
#
_symmetry.space_group_name_H-M   'P 1'
#
loop_
_entity.id
_entity.type
_entity.pdbx_description
1 polymer ?
#
loop_
_entity_poly.entity_id
_entity_poly.type
_entity_poly.pdbx_seq_one_letter_code
_entity_poly.pdbx_strand_id
1 'polypeptide(L)'
;MMSAIEHPEYRQILVELLCIVAVILERNSELIFSDKLDLDQLISTAFRQYCSDHGIADGNDMTPFYELDDSDLSRNSTASYFARAVIDSLLNGICLSKRKITTFMPSDSLSSAPASNSERSDNQGYNGCLVS
;
A
#
# COMPACT_ATOMS: atom_id res chain seq x y z
N MET A 1 -20.66 -22.32 0.62
CA MET A 1 -20.54 -22.87 1.99
C MET A 1 -19.13 -23.41 2.14
N MET A 2 -18.39 -23.05 3.20
CA MET A 2 -17.02 -23.54 3.46
C MET A 2 -16.94 -25.05 3.75
N SER A 3 -18.06 -25.77 3.69
CA SER A 3 -18.18 -27.23 3.85
C SER A 3 -17.48 -28.04 2.75
N ALA A 4 -16.99 -27.41 1.69
CA ALA A 4 -16.26 -28.08 0.61
C ALA A 4 -14.75 -28.25 0.90
N ILE A 5 -14.21 -27.59 1.93
CA ILE A 5 -12.82 -27.73 2.34
C ILE A 5 -12.75 -28.88 3.34
N GLU A 6 -12.00 -29.93 3.05
CA GLU A 6 -11.99 -31.16 3.85
C GLU A 6 -11.30 -30.97 5.22
N HIS A 7 -10.30 -30.10 5.30
CA HIS A 7 -9.47 -29.90 6.50
C HIS A 7 -10.01 -28.79 7.42
N PRO A 8 -10.49 -29.09 8.64
CA PRO A 8 -10.99 -28.10 9.58
C PRO A 8 -9.94 -27.06 10.00
N GLU A 9 -8.69 -27.47 10.13
CA GLU A 9 -7.55 -26.62 10.49
C GLU A 9 -7.33 -25.54 9.43
N TYR A 10 -7.34 -25.95 8.15
CA TYR A 10 -7.23 -25.01 7.03
C TYR A 10 -8.38 -24.01 6.99
N ARG A 11 -9.61 -24.44 7.28
CA ARG A 11 -10.77 -23.53 7.35
C ARG A 11 -10.60 -22.49 8.45
N GLN A 12 -10.07 -22.89 9.61
CA GLN A 12 -9.87 -21.99 10.75
C GLN A 12 -8.91 -20.86 10.37
N ILE A 13 -7.73 -21.21 9.86
CA ILE A 13 -6.72 -20.20 9.49
C ILE A 13 -7.15 -19.33 8.30
N LEU A 14 -8.01 -19.85 7.41
CA LEU A 14 -8.57 -19.07 6.31
C LEU A 14 -9.53 -18.00 6.83
N VAL A 15 -10.39 -18.34 7.80
CA VAL A 15 -11.26 -17.36 8.47
C VAL A 15 -10.41 -16.32 9.19
N GLU A 16 -9.38 -16.76 9.90
CA GLU A 16 -8.46 -15.87 10.60
C GLU A 16 -7.78 -14.87 9.65
N LEU A 17 -7.24 -15.36 8.53
CA LEU A 17 -6.65 -14.51 7.49
C LEU A 17 -7.66 -13.48 6.97
N LEU A 18 -8.91 -13.89 6.70
CA LEU A 18 -9.95 -12.97 6.26
C LEU A 18 -10.26 -11.89 7.31
N CYS A 19 -10.28 -12.24 8.59
CA CYS A 19 -10.45 -11.29 9.68
C CYS A 19 -9.30 -10.27 9.71
N ILE A 20 -8.05 -10.74 9.56
CA ILE A 20 -6.87 -9.87 9.55
C ILE A 20 -6.89 -8.93 8.34
N VAL A 21 -7.21 -9.46 7.15
CA VAL A 21 -7.36 -8.64 5.93
C VAL A 21 -8.43 -7.58 6.14
N ALA A 22 -9.59 -7.94 6.69
CA ALA A 22 -10.68 -7.01 6.96
C ALA A 22 -10.23 -5.90 7.92
N VAL A 23 -9.56 -6.25 9.02
CA VAL A 23 -9.03 -5.26 9.99
C VAL A 23 -8.01 -4.33 9.33
N ILE A 24 -7.09 -4.85 8.50
CA ILE A 24 -6.08 -4.02 7.81
C ILE A 24 -6.75 -3.01 6.86
N LEU A 25 -7.72 -3.46 6.07
CA LEU A 25 -8.44 -2.59 5.12
C LEU A 25 -9.36 -1.59 5.83
N GLU A 26 -10.03 -1.99 6.91
CA GLU A 26 -10.90 -1.10 7.71
C GLU A 26 -10.08 0.02 8.36
N ARG A 27 -8.87 -0.28 8.82
CA ARG A 27 -7.95 0.70 9.41
C ARG A 27 -7.27 1.60 8.37
N ASN A 28 -7.11 1.13 7.13
CA ASN A 28 -6.40 1.83 6.06
C ASN A 28 -7.25 1.81 4.78
N SER A 29 -8.31 2.62 4.75
CA SER A 29 -9.30 2.64 3.67
C SER A 29 -8.75 3.05 2.29
N GLU A 30 -7.56 3.63 2.26
CA GLU A 30 -6.78 3.96 1.07
C GLU A 30 -6.15 2.72 0.40
N LEU A 31 -6.03 1.61 1.12
CA LEU A 31 -5.52 0.35 0.59
C LEU A 31 -6.65 -0.42 -0.09
N ILE A 32 -6.39 -0.83 -1.33
CA ILE A 32 -7.33 -1.62 -2.13
C ILE A 32 -6.53 -2.68 -2.86
N PHE A 33 -7.00 -3.92 -2.83
CA PHE A 33 -6.47 -4.95 -3.71
C PHE A 33 -6.86 -4.64 -5.15
N SER A 34 -5.88 -4.41 -6.01
CA SER A 34 -6.11 -4.07 -7.42
C SER A 34 -6.52 -5.27 -8.27
N ASP A 35 -6.27 -6.48 -7.78
CA ASP A 35 -6.57 -7.75 -8.45
C ASP A 35 -7.18 -8.75 -7.44
N LYS A 36 -7.52 -9.95 -7.90
CA LYS A 36 -8.06 -11.03 -7.10
C LYS A 36 -7.15 -11.33 -5.91
N LEU A 37 -7.75 -11.35 -4.72
CA LEU A 37 -7.10 -11.80 -3.50
C LEU A 37 -7.01 -13.34 -3.50
N ASP A 38 -5.79 -13.86 -3.62
CA ASP A 38 -5.50 -15.29 -3.53
C ASP A 38 -5.12 -15.65 -2.09
N LEU A 39 -6.08 -16.23 -1.36
CA LEU A 39 -5.89 -16.61 0.05
C LEU A 39 -4.91 -17.78 0.20
N ASP A 40 -4.90 -18.72 -0.74
CA ASP A 40 -4.02 -19.89 -0.69
C ASP A 40 -2.55 -19.44 -0.86
N GLN A 41 -2.30 -18.50 -1.77
CA GLN A 41 -1.00 -17.83 -1.93
C GLN A 41 -0.55 -17.09 -0.67
N LEU A 42 -1.46 -16.35 -0.02
CA LEU A 42 -1.15 -15.63 1.22
C LEU A 42 -0.82 -16.58 2.37
N ILE A 43 -1.57 -17.67 2.52
CA ILE A 43 -1.31 -18.70 3.53
C ILE A 43 0.03 -19.37 3.26
N SER A 44 0.31 -19.76 2.02
CA SER A 44 1.60 -20.34 1.63
C SER A 44 2.77 -19.37 1.90
N THR A 45 2.57 -18.08 1.64
CA THR A 45 3.58 -17.05 1.89
C THR A 45 3.84 -16.87 3.39
N ALA A 46 2.78 -16.78 4.20
CA ALA A 46 2.88 -16.70 5.65
C ALA A 46 3.60 -17.94 6.22
N PHE A 47 3.24 -19.13 5.75
CA PHE A 47 3.89 -20.37 6.16
C PHE A 47 5.38 -20.41 5.79
N ARG A 48 5.74 -19.96 4.58
CA ARG A 48 7.16 -19.86 4.18
C ARG A 48 7.94 -18.88 5.06
N GLN A 49 7.31 -17.78 5.49
CA GLN A 49 7.93 -16.86 6.44
C GLN A 49 8.15 -17.53 7.81
N TYR A 50 7.18 -18.29 8.28
CA TYR A 50 7.30 -19.09 9.50
C TYR A 50 8.44 -20.12 9.41
N CYS A 51 8.50 -20.91 8.33
CA CYS A 51 9.57 -21.89 8.12
C CYS A 51 10.95 -21.22 8.09
N SER A 52 11.06 -20.06 7.42
CA SER A 52 12.30 -19.30 7.35
C SER A 52 12.75 -18.79 8.72
N ASP A 53 11.82 -18.31 9.54
CA ASP A 53 12.12 -17.78 10.88
C ASP A 53 12.54 -18.89 11.86
N HIS A 54 12.04 -20.13 11.66
CA HIS A 54 12.30 -21.28 12.53
C HIS A 54 13.34 -22.27 11.97
N GLY A 55 13.91 -22.01 10.79
CA GLY A 55 14.90 -22.88 10.15
C GLY A 55 14.34 -24.24 9.71
N ILE A 56 13.04 -24.32 9.43
CA ILE A 56 12.37 -25.55 9.01
C ILE A 56 12.68 -25.80 7.53
N ALA A 57 13.37 -26.91 7.25
CA ALA A 57 13.75 -27.29 5.89
C ALA A 57 12.61 -27.99 5.12
N ASP A 58 11.68 -28.62 5.84
CA ASP A 58 10.50 -29.25 5.26
C ASP A 58 9.33 -28.25 5.20
N GLY A 59 9.17 -27.62 4.03
CA GLY A 59 8.10 -26.65 3.76
C GLY A 59 6.83 -27.28 3.21
N ASN A 60 6.61 -28.60 3.36
CA ASN A 60 5.38 -29.25 2.93
C ASN A 60 4.42 -29.57 4.08
N ASP A 61 4.92 -29.75 5.30
CA ASP A 61 4.08 -30.03 6.46
C ASP A 61 3.65 -28.73 7.16
N MET A 62 2.38 -28.34 6.97
CA MET A 62 1.79 -27.16 7.61
C MET A 62 1.30 -27.44 9.04
N THR A 63 1.35 -28.67 9.54
CA THR A 63 0.89 -29.02 10.89
C THR A 63 1.51 -28.14 11.98
N PRO A 64 2.85 -27.88 11.98
CA PRO A 64 3.46 -27.00 12.96
C PRO A 64 2.92 -25.57 12.90
N PHE A 65 2.46 -25.12 11.73
CA PHE A 65 1.90 -23.79 11.53
C PHE A 65 0.47 -23.68 12.08
N TYR A 66 -0.33 -24.75 12.01
CA TYR A 66 -1.66 -24.79 12.61
C TYR A 66 -1.62 -24.89 14.14
N GLU A 67 -0.52 -25.42 14.69
CA GLU A 67 -0.31 -25.62 16.12
C GLU A 67 0.37 -24.41 16.81
N LEU A 68 0.60 -23.30 16.10
CA LEU A 68 1.10 -22.08 16.72
C LEU A 68 0.17 -21.63 17.84
N ASP A 69 0.76 -21.31 18.98
CA ASP A 69 0.01 -20.83 20.12
C ASP A 69 -0.34 -19.35 19.92
N ASP A 70 -1.63 -19.08 19.72
CA ASP A 70 -2.17 -17.72 19.62
C ASP A 70 -2.42 -17.07 21.00
N SER A 71 -2.10 -17.77 22.09
CA SER A 71 -2.33 -17.29 23.47
C SER A 71 -1.50 -16.05 23.80
N ASP A 72 -0.30 -15.96 23.24
CA ASP A 72 0.48 -14.74 23.28
C ASP A 72 0.36 -14.06 21.92
N LEU A 73 -0.10 -12.80 21.92
CA LEU A 73 -0.07 -11.89 20.76
C LEU A 73 1.38 -11.48 20.41
N SER A 74 2.30 -12.43 20.51
CA SER A 74 3.71 -12.27 20.28
C SER A 74 4.01 -12.38 18.79
N ARG A 75 5.28 -12.12 18.46
CA ARG A 75 5.81 -12.08 17.10
C ARG A 75 5.70 -13.42 16.35
N ASN A 76 5.36 -14.52 17.02
CA ASN A 76 5.33 -15.87 16.47
C ASN A 76 3.93 -16.50 16.40
N SER A 77 2.86 -15.71 16.39
CA SER A 77 1.49 -16.18 16.10
C SER A 77 1.19 -16.28 14.60
N THR A 78 0.20 -17.09 14.22
CA THR A 78 -0.31 -17.17 12.83
C THR A 78 -0.73 -15.79 12.34
N ALA A 79 -1.41 -15.01 13.20
CA ALA A 79 -1.84 -13.65 12.92
C ALA A 79 -0.68 -12.72 12.51
N SER A 80 0.48 -12.85 13.16
CA SER A 80 1.67 -12.04 12.84
C SER A 80 2.21 -12.35 11.44
N TYR A 81 2.25 -13.63 11.06
CA TYR A 81 2.68 -14.07 9.73
C TYR A 81 1.66 -13.70 8.65
N PHE A 82 0.36 -13.81 8.92
CA PHE A 82 -0.69 -13.35 8.01
C PHE A 82 -0.63 -11.85 7.79
N ALA A 83 -0.48 -11.06 8.85
CA ALA A 83 -0.34 -9.61 8.73
C ALA A 83 0.88 -9.23 7.86
N ARG A 84 2.04 -9.86 8.07
CA ARG A 84 3.21 -9.67 7.20
C ARG A 84 2.92 -10.05 5.75
N ALA A 85 2.39 -11.24 5.49
CA ALA A 85 2.10 -11.68 4.13
C ALA A 85 1.09 -10.77 3.41
N VAL A 86 0.05 -10.31 4.10
CA VAL A 86 -0.95 -9.39 3.55
C VAL A 86 -0.35 -8.03 3.26
N ILE A 87 0.43 -7.46 4.19
CA ILE A 87 1.11 -6.18 3.99
C ILE A 87 2.11 -6.29 2.84
N ASP A 88 2.91 -7.35 2.79
CA ASP A 88 3.84 -7.59 1.68
C ASP A 88 3.08 -7.70 0.35
N SER A 89 1.95 -8.41 0.31
CA SER A 89 1.12 -8.51 -0.89
C SER A 89 0.51 -7.17 -1.29
N LEU A 90 0.07 -6.35 -0.33
CA LEU A 90 -0.45 -5.01 -0.59
C LEU A 90 0.68 -4.14 -1.14
N LEU A 91 1.82 -4.05 -0.46
CA LEU A 91 2.96 -3.22 -0.87
C LEU A 91 3.54 -3.64 -2.22
N ASN A 92 3.65 -4.95 -2.49
CA ASN A 92 4.12 -5.46 -3.78
C ASN A 92 3.06 -5.30 -4.89
N GLY A 93 1.77 -5.32 -4.55
CA GLY A 93 0.65 -5.02 -5.46
C GLY A 93 0.46 -3.52 -5.73
N ILE A 94 0.93 -2.65 -4.84
CA ILE A 94 1.02 -1.19 -5.02
C ILE A 94 2.28 -0.82 -5.85
N CYS A 95 2.60 -1.62 -6.85
CA CYS A 95 3.38 -1.11 -7.99
C CYS A 95 2.47 -0.16 -8.80
N LEU A 96 2.22 1.01 -8.22
CA LEU A 96 1.64 2.23 -8.81
C LEU A 96 0.76 1.94 -10.03
N SER A 97 -0.56 1.82 -9.83
CA SER A 97 -1.41 2.51 -10.80
C SER A 97 -1.00 3.97 -10.68
N LYS A 98 -0.05 4.41 -11.54
CA LYS A 98 0.19 5.81 -11.83
C LYS A 98 -1.18 6.31 -12.21
N ARG A 99 -1.95 6.82 -11.23
CA ARG A 99 -2.95 7.82 -11.51
C ARG A 99 -2.14 8.89 -12.20
N LYS A 100 -2.25 8.94 -13.52
CA LYS A 100 -1.83 10.07 -14.32
C LYS A 100 -2.59 11.25 -13.69
N ILE A 101 -1.95 11.93 -12.75
CA ILE A 101 -2.32 13.30 -12.38
C ILE A 101 -1.93 14.12 -13.61
N THR A 102 -2.78 14.03 -14.62
CA THR A 102 -2.96 15.11 -15.57
C THR A 102 -3.91 16.04 -14.86
N THR A 103 -3.41 17.19 -14.39
CA THR A 103 -4.02 18.49 -14.67
C THR A 103 -3.26 19.60 -13.94
N PHE A 104 -2.55 20.37 -14.77
CA PHE A 104 -2.33 21.82 -14.71
C PHE A 104 -1.64 22.43 -13.49
N MET A 105 -0.33 22.67 -13.65
CA MET A 105 0.22 24.02 -13.58
C MET A 105 1.26 24.15 -14.70
N PRO A 106 1.13 25.07 -15.68
CA PRO A 106 2.25 25.43 -16.52
C PRO A 106 3.19 26.28 -15.66
N SER A 107 4.41 25.78 -15.48
CA SER A 107 5.49 26.55 -14.88
C SER A 107 5.84 27.69 -15.84
N ASP A 108 5.36 28.90 -15.58
CA ASP A 108 5.92 30.09 -16.21
C ASP A 108 7.40 30.17 -15.85
N SER A 109 8.23 30.02 -16.87
CA SER A 109 9.68 30.10 -16.76
C SER A 109 10.05 31.57 -16.59
N LEU A 110 10.34 31.99 -15.35
CA LEU A 110 11.00 33.27 -15.09
C LEU A 110 12.42 33.22 -15.69
N SER A 111 12.56 33.73 -16.91
CA SER A 111 13.86 34.01 -17.52
C SER A 111 14.20 35.48 -17.36
N SER A 112 15.20 35.72 -16.52
CA SER A 112 15.87 37.00 -16.31
C SER A 112 16.84 37.35 -17.44
N ALA A 113 16.71 38.59 -17.96
CA ALA A 113 17.74 39.45 -18.60
C ALA A 113 18.28 39.02 -20.00
N PRO A 114 18.75 39.95 -20.88
CA PRO A 114 19.43 41.20 -20.55
C PRO A 114 18.98 42.47 -21.30
N ALA A 115 19.51 43.60 -20.81
CA ALA A 115 19.38 44.93 -21.36
C ALA A 115 20.01 45.07 -22.75
N SER A 116 19.29 45.75 -23.65
CA SER A 116 19.89 46.43 -24.80
C SER A 116 19.00 47.59 -25.23
N ASN A 117 19.65 48.75 -25.33
CA ASN A 117 19.12 50.08 -25.56
C ASN A 117 18.27 50.19 -26.84
N SER A 118 17.20 50.98 -26.80
CA SER A 118 16.83 51.86 -27.90
C SER A 118 15.94 52.99 -27.40
N GLU A 119 16.39 54.20 -27.72
CA GLU A 119 15.81 55.51 -27.42
C GLU A 119 14.32 55.63 -27.77
N ARG A 120 13.53 56.26 -26.90
CA ARG A 120 12.49 57.18 -27.36
C ARG A 120 12.11 58.24 -26.31
N SER A 121 12.52 59.46 -26.65
CA SER A 121 12.02 60.80 -26.30
C SER A 121 10.77 60.97 -25.44
N ASP A 122 10.98 61.79 -24.41
CA ASP A 122 10.32 63.08 -24.14
C ASP A 122 8.81 63.14 -23.79
N ASN A 123 8.63 63.51 -22.50
CA ASN A 123 7.86 64.65 -22.01
C ASN A 123 6.31 64.67 -22.03
N GLN A 124 5.82 64.86 -20.80
CA GLN A 124 4.76 65.77 -20.32
C GLN A 124 3.29 65.36 -20.46
N GLY A 125 2.58 65.37 -19.31
CA GLY A 125 1.13 65.49 -19.30
C GLY A 125 0.41 65.11 -17.99
N TYR A 126 0.45 66.00 -16.99
CA TYR A 126 -0.62 66.36 -16.04
C TYR A 126 -1.54 65.33 -15.34
N ASN A 127 -1.60 65.47 -13.99
CA ASN A 127 -2.75 65.35 -13.05
C ASN A 127 -3.49 63.99 -12.99
N GLY A 128 -4.02 63.46 -11.89
CA GLY A 128 -4.36 63.94 -10.54
C GLY A 128 -5.45 62.99 -10.01
N CYS A 129 -5.49 62.77 -8.69
CA CYS A 129 -6.52 62.16 -7.83
C CYS A 129 -7.82 61.56 -8.44
N LEU A 130 -8.21 60.35 -8.04
CA LEU A 130 -9.14 60.10 -6.89
C LEU A 130 -9.46 58.61 -6.71
N VAL A 131 -9.36 58.18 -5.45
CA VAL A 131 -9.94 56.94 -4.93
C VAL A 131 -11.44 57.16 -4.74
N SER A 132 -12.26 56.12 -4.96
CA SER A 132 -13.61 56.01 -4.38
C SER A 132 -13.61 54.83 -3.43
#